data_AF-A0A7C0YUY1-F1
#
_entry.id   AF-A0A7C0YUY1-F1
#
_cell.length_a   1.000
_cell.length_b   1.000
_cell.length_c   1.000
_cell.angle_alpha   90.00
_cell.angle_beta   90.00
_cell.angle_gamma   90.00
#
_symmetry.space_group_name_H-M   'P 1'
#
loop_
_entity.id
_entity.type
_entity.pdbx_description
1 polymer ?
#
loop_
_entity_poly.entity_id
_entity_poly.type
_entity_poly.pdbx_seq_one_letter_code
_entity_poly.pdbx_strand_id
1 'polypeptide(L)'
;ATADEEEKLPRYNPDRHILIKEAKKIKKTAKLDEELEFPLEEHEEFGRIAAQAAKQVILQKIREAERESIKKEYLNKEGEIISGIVQRIERGNVYIDLGRAVGMMFYNETIPGEHYRIGERLRFYLLSIQEETARLPGIILSRSHPKFINKLFEMEVPEIQDESVEIKAVAREAGSRTKIAVASKMEGVDPVGSCVGQRGTRVMSVTNELGMEKIDIIEWSDDPEKFIAASLSPAKVKIVEILPRREAKALVPEDQLSLAIGKGGQNVRLAAKLTGWKIDVRSQSRPEDAQEGGIAKVEKKETEALTETDVKPKAPKIKK
;
A
#
# COMPACT_ATOMS: atom_id res chain seq x y z
N ALA A 1 -39.46 -31.22 -16.47
CA ALA A 1 -38.70 -31.88 -17.54
C ALA A 1 -37.31 -32.15 -17.01
N THR A 2 -37.13 -33.36 -16.50
CA THR A 2 -35.87 -33.90 -15.95
C THR A 2 -34.95 -34.17 -17.12
N ALA A 3 -33.86 -33.41 -17.22
CA ALA A 3 -32.74 -33.82 -18.06
C ALA A 3 -31.92 -34.80 -17.22
N ASP A 4 -31.83 -36.03 -17.70
CA ASP A 4 -31.03 -37.10 -17.14
C ASP A 4 -29.58 -36.63 -16.98
N GLU A 5 -29.14 -36.45 -15.73
CA GLU A 5 -27.72 -36.50 -15.39
C GLU A 5 -27.31 -37.97 -15.53
N GLU A 6 -26.93 -38.38 -16.74
CA GLU A 6 -26.24 -39.65 -16.95
C GLU A 6 -25.02 -39.68 -16.02
N GLU A 7 -25.07 -40.52 -14.99
CA GLU A 7 -23.91 -40.85 -14.16
C GLU A 7 -22.81 -41.36 -15.09
N LYS A 8 -21.82 -40.50 -15.36
CA LYS A 8 -20.66 -40.87 -16.16
C LYS A 8 -19.96 -42.03 -15.48
N LEU A 9 -20.16 -43.23 -16.01
CA LEU A 9 -19.48 -44.45 -15.57
C LEU A 9 -17.97 -44.18 -15.50
N PRO A 10 -17.29 -44.53 -14.39
CA PRO A 10 -15.86 -44.32 -14.25
C PRO A 10 -15.13 -45.02 -15.40
N ARG A 11 -14.34 -44.26 -16.15
CA ARG A 11 -13.55 -44.78 -17.26
C ARG A 11 -12.57 -45.82 -16.70
N TYR A 12 -12.64 -47.04 -17.23
CA TYR A 12 -11.73 -48.11 -16.81
C TYR A 12 -10.28 -47.70 -17.04
N ASN A 13 -9.48 -47.73 -15.96
CA ASN A 13 -8.03 -47.56 -16.01
C ASN A 13 -7.37 -48.90 -15.64
N PRO A 14 -6.68 -49.58 -16.57
CA PRO A 14 -6.06 -50.88 -16.30
C PRO A 14 -5.00 -50.85 -15.19
N ASP A 15 -4.42 -49.68 -14.89
CA ASP A 15 -3.40 -49.55 -13.84
C ASP A 15 -4.00 -49.37 -12.43
N ARG A 16 -5.28 -49.01 -12.33
CA ARG A 16 -5.95 -48.68 -11.06
C ARG A 16 -7.21 -49.49 -10.79
N HIS A 17 -7.81 -50.12 -11.80
CA HIS A 17 -9.04 -50.89 -11.67
C HIS A 17 -8.78 -52.36 -11.96
N ILE A 18 -9.36 -53.22 -11.12
CA ILE A 18 -9.38 -54.67 -11.30
C ILE A 18 -10.82 -55.15 -11.44
N LEU A 19 -11.06 -56.13 -12.30
CA LEU A 19 -12.41 -56.70 -12.43
C LEU A 19 -12.77 -57.47 -11.17
N ILE A 20 -14.03 -57.37 -10.72
CA ILE A 20 -14.49 -58.06 -9.49
C ILE A 20 -14.26 -59.57 -9.51
N LYS A 21 -14.26 -60.18 -10.70
CA LYS A 21 -13.94 -61.62 -10.88
C LYS A 21 -12.48 -61.93 -10.54
N GLU A 22 -11.56 -61.01 -10.80
CA GLU A 22 -10.14 -61.14 -10.52
C GLU A 22 -9.83 -60.71 -9.09
N ALA A 23 -10.45 -59.62 -8.61
CA ALA A 23 -10.40 -59.18 -7.22
C ALA A 23 -10.79 -60.31 -6.23
N LYS A 24 -11.86 -61.05 -6.54
CA LYS A 24 -12.34 -62.18 -5.73
C LYS A 24 -11.40 -63.40 -5.72
N LYS A 25 -10.49 -63.53 -6.70
CA LYS A 25 -9.46 -64.58 -6.67
C LYS A 25 -8.38 -64.29 -5.64
N ILE A 26 -8.12 -63.00 -5.39
CA ILE A 26 -7.11 -62.52 -4.45
C ILE A 26 -7.72 -62.44 -3.04
N LYS A 27 -8.86 -61.75 -2.90
CA LYS A 27 -9.60 -61.61 -1.63
C LYS A 27 -11.04 -62.04 -1.85
N LYS A 28 -11.43 -63.22 -1.35
CA LYS A 28 -12.77 -63.80 -1.56
C LYS A 28 -13.93 -62.91 -1.07
N THR A 29 -13.66 -62.00 -0.14
CA THR A 29 -14.62 -61.04 0.43
C THR A 29 -14.69 -59.70 -0.30
N ALA A 30 -13.90 -59.51 -1.38
CA ALA A 30 -13.85 -58.25 -2.12
C ALA A 30 -15.23 -57.85 -2.70
N LYS A 31 -15.63 -56.60 -2.44
CA LYS A 31 -16.86 -55.99 -2.97
C LYS A 31 -16.56 -55.06 -4.16
N LEU A 32 -17.61 -54.72 -4.90
CA LEU A 32 -17.52 -53.69 -5.93
C LEU A 32 -17.17 -52.36 -5.26
N ASP A 33 -16.31 -51.56 -5.89
CA ASP A 33 -15.80 -50.27 -5.38
C ASP A 33 -14.97 -50.34 -4.08
N GLU A 34 -14.43 -51.51 -3.73
CA GLU A 34 -13.46 -51.65 -2.62
C GLU A 34 -12.03 -51.45 -3.12
N GLU A 35 -11.25 -50.63 -2.41
CA GLU A 35 -9.81 -50.51 -2.64
C GLU A 35 -9.07 -51.73 -2.07
N LEU A 36 -8.31 -52.40 -2.93
CA LEU A 36 -7.43 -53.51 -2.53
C LEU A 36 -6.01 -52.96 -2.37
N GLU A 37 -5.50 -52.95 -1.15
CA GLU A 37 -4.11 -52.63 -0.86
C GLU A 37 -3.23 -53.87 -1.06
N PHE A 38 -2.16 -53.70 -1.83
CA PHE A 38 -1.15 -54.72 -2.05
C PHE A 38 0.16 -54.26 -1.40
N PRO A 39 0.76 -55.06 -0.52
CA PRO A 39 2.10 -54.75 -0.01
C PRO A 39 3.07 -54.78 -1.19
N LEU A 40 3.82 -53.70 -1.38
CA LEU A 40 4.86 -53.61 -2.39
C LEU A 40 6.08 -54.42 -1.97
N GLU A 41 6.82 -54.95 -2.94
CA GLU A 41 8.13 -55.57 -2.68
C GLU A 41 9.13 -54.49 -2.19
N GLU A 42 9.77 -54.74 -1.05
CA GLU A 42 10.78 -53.83 -0.50
C GLU A 42 12.10 -54.00 -1.28
N HIS A 43 12.49 -53.03 -2.11
CA HIS A 43 13.87 -53.00 -2.64
C HIS A 43 14.74 -52.03 -1.82
N GLU A 44 15.91 -52.48 -1.38
CA GLU A 44 16.84 -51.68 -0.56
C GLU A 44 17.29 -50.37 -1.25
N GLU A 45 17.35 -50.35 -2.58
CA GLU A 45 17.68 -49.16 -3.37
C GLU A 45 16.61 -48.05 -3.26
N PHE A 46 15.33 -48.40 -3.04
CA PHE A 46 14.28 -47.42 -2.77
C PHE A 46 14.55 -46.67 -1.47
N GLY A 47 15.19 -47.30 -0.47
CA GLY A 47 15.43 -46.65 0.84
C GLY A 47 16.24 -45.37 0.73
N ARG A 48 17.30 -45.35 -0.10
CA ARG A 48 18.16 -44.17 -0.28
C ARG A 48 17.46 -43.06 -1.08
N ILE A 49 16.79 -43.41 -2.18
CA ILE A 49 16.07 -42.46 -3.03
C ILE A 49 14.84 -41.91 -2.28
N ALA A 50 14.09 -42.77 -1.60
CA ALA A 50 12.94 -42.38 -0.78
C ALA A 50 13.35 -41.53 0.42
N ALA A 51 14.49 -41.79 1.06
CA ALA A 51 15.00 -40.94 2.14
C ALA A 51 15.38 -39.53 1.63
N GLN A 52 15.99 -39.42 0.44
CA GLN A 52 16.28 -38.13 -0.18
C GLN A 52 15.02 -37.38 -0.59
N ALA A 53 14.04 -38.07 -1.19
CA ALA A 53 12.75 -37.51 -1.54
C ALA A 53 11.97 -37.07 -0.29
N ALA A 54 11.95 -37.87 0.76
CA ALA A 54 11.34 -37.53 2.05
C ALA A 54 12.02 -36.30 2.66
N LYS A 55 13.35 -36.22 2.66
CA LYS A 55 14.08 -35.03 3.09
C LYS A 55 13.67 -33.79 2.30
N GLN A 56 13.52 -33.90 0.98
CA GLN A 56 13.09 -32.79 0.13
C GLN A 56 11.65 -32.36 0.43
N VAL A 57 10.73 -33.32 0.59
CA VAL A 57 9.33 -33.04 0.95
C VAL A 57 9.23 -32.40 2.33
N ILE A 58 9.99 -32.89 3.32
CA ILE A 58 10.04 -32.31 4.67
C ILE A 58 10.59 -30.89 4.60
N LEU A 59 11.72 -30.66 3.92
CA LEU A 59 12.29 -29.31 3.75
C LEU A 59 11.33 -28.36 3.04
N GLN A 60 10.58 -28.86 2.06
CA GLN A 60 9.55 -28.08 1.38
C GLN A 60 8.41 -27.71 2.34
N LYS A 61 7.87 -28.68 3.09
CA LYS A 61 6.82 -28.41 4.08
C LYS A 61 7.27 -27.45 5.20
N ILE A 62 8.52 -27.55 5.65
CA ILE A 62 9.09 -26.61 6.61
C ILE A 62 9.13 -25.20 6.03
N ARG A 63 9.61 -25.03 4.79
CA ARG A 63 9.63 -23.73 4.11
C ARG A 63 8.24 -23.16 3.88
N GLU A 64 7.27 -24.00 3.52
CA GLU A 64 5.87 -23.58 3.35
C GLU A 64 5.27 -23.10 4.67
N ALA A 65 5.48 -23.84 5.76
CA ALA A 65 5.05 -23.44 7.10
C ALA A 65 5.72 -22.14 7.58
N GLU A 66 7.01 -21.95 7.27
CA GLU A 66 7.74 -20.73 7.59
C GLU A 66 7.20 -19.52 6.81
N ARG A 67 6.97 -19.66 5.50
CA ARG A 67 6.35 -18.60 4.68
C ARG A 67 4.96 -18.23 5.18
N GLU A 68 4.14 -19.22 5.51
CA GLU A 68 2.79 -18.97 6.02
C GLU A 68 2.83 -18.24 7.37
N SER A 69 3.78 -18.60 8.23
CA SER A 69 4.02 -17.91 9.51
C SER A 69 4.44 -16.46 9.31
N ILE A 70 5.39 -16.20 8.40
CA ILE A 70 5.83 -14.84 8.03
C ILE A 70 4.65 -14.04 7.48
N LYS A 71 3.89 -14.59 6.53
CA LYS A 71 2.73 -13.91 5.94
C LYS A 71 1.73 -13.48 7.01
N LYS A 72 1.41 -14.37 7.97
CA LYS A 72 0.49 -14.06 9.09
C LYS A 72 1.04 -12.96 10.00
N GLU A 73 2.35 -12.94 10.25
CA GLU A 73 2.98 -11.91 11.07
C GLU A 73 2.88 -10.53 10.41
N TYR A 74 3.18 -10.44 9.12
CA TYR A 74 3.18 -9.17 8.40
C TYR A 74 1.78 -8.68 8.04
N LEU A 75 0.78 -9.58 7.92
CA LEU A 75 -0.61 -9.19 7.61
C LEU A 75 -1.15 -8.16 8.60
N ASN A 76 -0.80 -8.31 9.88
CA ASN A 76 -1.22 -7.38 10.93
C ASN A 76 -0.42 -6.07 10.95
N LYS A 77 0.64 -5.97 10.15
CA LYS A 77 1.53 -4.81 10.04
C LYS A 77 1.29 -4.04 8.74
N GLU A 78 0.32 -4.44 7.92
CA GLU A 78 0.00 -3.74 6.68
C GLU A 78 -0.41 -2.29 6.97
N GLY A 79 0.21 -1.34 6.28
CA GLY A 79 0.05 0.08 6.56
C GLY A 79 0.94 0.64 7.67
N GLU A 80 1.81 -0.16 8.27
CA GLU A 80 2.80 0.31 9.24
C GLU A 80 4.16 0.60 8.62
N ILE A 81 5.02 1.29 9.39
CA ILE A 81 6.43 1.49 9.03
C ILE A 81 7.26 0.31 9.53
N ILE A 82 8.07 -0.24 8.63
CA ILE A 82 9.06 -1.26 8.95
C ILE A 82 10.46 -0.74 8.64
N SER A 83 11.43 -1.14 9.46
CA SER A 83 12.85 -0.86 9.20
C SER A 83 13.50 -2.08 8.60
N GLY A 84 14.33 -1.87 7.57
CA GLY A 84 15.07 -2.93 6.92
C GLY A 84 16.38 -2.44 6.30
N ILE A 85 17.20 -3.38 5.86
CA ILE A 85 18.51 -3.11 5.25
C ILE A 85 18.42 -3.37 3.76
N VAL A 86 18.88 -2.44 2.93
CA VAL A 86 18.93 -2.64 1.48
C VAL A 86 19.93 -3.75 1.15
N GLN A 87 19.45 -4.86 0.62
CA GLN A 87 20.28 -6.04 0.33
C GLN A 87 20.82 -6.02 -1.10
N ARG A 88 19.96 -5.69 -2.07
CA ARG A 88 20.33 -5.61 -3.50
C ARG A 88 19.37 -4.71 -4.28
N ILE A 89 19.84 -4.25 -5.45
CA ILE A 89 19.06 -3.43 -6.37
C ILE A 89 19.15 -4.07 -7.76
N GLU A 90 18.01 -4.41 -8.36
CA GLU A 90 17.94 -5.05 -9.67
C GLU A 90 16.90 -4.35 -10.55
N ARG A 91 17.31 -3.87 -11.73
CA ARG A 91 16.41 -3.23 -12.72
C ARG A 91 15.52 -2.11 -12.11
N GLY A 92 16.04 -1.41 -11.10
CA GLY A 92 15.33 -0.34 -10.38
C GLY A 92 14.48 -0.81 -9.19
N ASN A 93 14.24 -2.11 -9.02
CA ASN A 93 13.61 -2.65 -7.82
C ASN A 93 14.65 -2.81 -6.70
N VAL A 94 14.25 -2.46 -5.49
CA VAL A 94 15.09 -2.56 -4.29
C VAL A 94 14.60 -3.74 -3.47
N TYR A 95 15.49 -4.63 -3.08
CA TYR A 95 15.20 -5.73 -2.15
C TYR A 95 15.74 -5.39 -0.78
N ILE A 96 14.87 -5.52 0.23
CA ILE A 96 15.11 -5.11 1.59
C ILE A 96 15.11 -6.35 2.47
N ASP A 97 16.15 -6.53 3.27
CA ASP A 97 16.20 -7.51 4.34
C ASP A 97 15.45 -6.98 5.57
N LEU A 98 14.41 -7.71 5.99
CA LEU A 98 13.61 -7.44 7.18
C LEU A 98 13.98 -8.39 8.35
N GLY A 99 15.09 -9.11 8.23
CA GLY A 99 15.62 -10.08 9.18
C GLY A 99 15.02 -11.48 9.01
N ARG A 100 13.68 -11.60 9.06
CA ARG A 100 12.99 -12.89 8.88
C ARG A 100 12.46 -13.11 7.46
N ALA A 101 12.38 -12.04 6.67
CA ALA A 101 11.78 -12.06 5.34
C ALA A 101 12.47 -11.05 4.44
N VAL A 102 12.30 -11.20 3.13
CA VAL A 102 12.74 -10.22 2.14
C VAL A 102 11.53 -9.41 1.70
N GLY A 103 11.63 -8.09 1.81
CA GLY A 103 10.70 -7.15 1.20
C GLY A 103 11.19 -6.66 -0.15
N MET A 104 10.29 -6.16 -0.97
CA MET A 104 10.63 -5.54 -2.25
C MET A 104 9.93 -4.20 -2.40
N MET A 105 10.67 -3.20 -2.85
CA MET A 105 10.14 -1.91 -3.26
C MET A 105 10.33 -1.76 -4.76
N PHE A 106 9.23 -1.53 -5.47
CA PHE A 106 9.25 -1.30 -6.91
C PHE A 106 9.83 0.07 -7.24
N TYR A 107 10.32 0.23 -8.48
CA TYR A 107 10.87 1.50 -8.96
C TYR A 107 9.90 2.70 -8.77
N ASN A 108 8.61 2.51 -9.08
CA ASN A 108 7.58 3.56 -8.90
C ASN A 108 7.23 3.84 -7.43
N GLU A 109 7.56 2.93 -6.53
CA GLU A 109 7.37 3.07 -5.09
C GLU A 109 8.59 3.69 -4.38
N THR A 110 9.66 3.97 -5.13
CA THR A 110 10.84 4.71 -4.66
C THR A 110 10.63 6.22 -4.69
N ILE A 111 11.38 6.95 -3.88
CA ILE A 111 11.42 8.42 -3.94
C ILE A 111 12.28 8.84 -5.14
N PRO A 112 11.74 9.59 -6.12
CA PRO A 112 12.54 10.07 -7.25
C PRO A 112 13.71 10.93 -6.79
N GLY A 113 14.93 10.58 -7.25
CA GLY A 113 16.16 11.28 -6.89
C GLY A 113 16.83 10.79 -5.60
N GLU A 114 16.19 9.90 -4.83
CA GLU A 114 16.81 9.27 -3.67
C GLU A 114 17.77 8.16 -4.10
N HIS A 115 18.96 8.11 -3.50
CA HIS A 115 19.99 7.12 -3.81
C HIS A 115 20.07 6.06 -2.72
N TYR A 116 19.54 4.87 -3.00
CA TYR A 116 19.63 3.72 -2.12
C TYR A 116 21.00 3.04 -2.20
N ARG A 117 21.65 2.81 -1.06
CA ARG A 117 22.93 2.07 -1.00
C ARG A 117 22.75 0.70 -0.38
N ILE A 118 23.46 -0.30 -0.93
CA ILE A 118 23.49 -1.64 -0.34
C ILE A 118 24.11 -1.56 1.07
N GLY A 119 23.48 -2.20 2.05
CA GLY A 119 23.85 -2.16 3.46
C GLY A 119 23.25 -0.97 4.23
N GLU A 120 22.56 -0.05 3.57
CA GLU A 120 21.89 1.07 4.22
C GLU A 120 20.62 0.62 4.93
N ARG A 121 20.42 1.12 6.16
CA ARG A 121 19.20 0.87 6.93
C ARG A 121 18.24 2.04 6.74
N LEU A 122 17.06 1.74 6.22
CA LEU A 122 16.01 2.73 5.96
C LEU A 122 14.67 2.27 6.53
N ARG A 123 13.72 3.20 6.60
CA ARG A 123 12.33 2.92 6.93
C ARG A 123 11.49 2.81 5.66
N PHE A 124 10.48 1.95 5.68
CA PHE A 124 9.62 1.69 4.54
C PHE A 124 8.18 1.58 5.02
N TYR A 125 7.24 2.07 4.21
CA TYR A 125 5.82 1.83 4.40
C TYR A 125 5.46 0.44 3.84
N LEU A 126 4.84 -0.41 4.65
CA LEU A 126 4.32 -1.69 4.19
C LEU A 126 3.05 -1.46 3.36
N LEU A 127 3.19 -1.50 2.03
CA LEU A 127 2.12 -1.14 1.10
C LEU A 127 1.08 -2.24 0.95
N SER A 128 1.53 -3.47 0.73
CA SER A 128 0.64 -4.63 0.58
C SER A 128 1.40 -5.93 0.79
N ILE A 129 0.65 -6.98 1.10
CA ILE A 129 1.18 -8.34 1.17
C ILE A 129 0.51 -9.19 0.10
N GLN A 130 1.33 -9.70 -0.81
CA GLN A 130 0.93 -10.52 -1.94
C GLN A 130 1.37 -11.97 -1.72
N GLU A 131 0.88 -12.87 -2.56
CA GLU A 131 1.36 -14.24 -2.57
C GLU A 131 2.80 -14.27 -3.09
N GLU A 132 3.69 -14.78 -2.24
CA GLU A 132 5.08 -14.96 -2.60
C GLU A 132 5.18 -15.96 -3.75
N THR A 133 5.72 -15.49 -4.88
CA THR A 133 6.01 -16.33 -6.04
C THR A 133 7.49 -16.63 -6.06
N ALA A 134 7.93 -17.69 -6.75
CA ALA A 134 9.35 -18.04 -6.90
C ALA A 134 10.27 -16.89 -7.39
N ARG A 135 9.70 -15.81 -7.94
CA ARG A 135 10.43 -14.64 -8.45
C ARG A 135 10.25 -13.37 -7.62
N LEU A 136 9.22 -13.29 -6.79
CA LEU A 136 8.74 -12.03 -6.20
C LEU A 136 8.42 -12.25 -4.72
N PRO A 137 9.08 -11.51 -3.82
CA PRO A 137 8.74 -11.55 -2.40
C PRO A 137 7.30 -11.11 -2.17
N GLY A 138 6.64 -11.73 -1.19
CA GLY A 138 5.25 -11.40 -0.86
C GLY A 138 5.07 -10.05 -0.16
N ILE A 139 6.15 -9.37 0.27
CA ILE A 139 6.07 -8.14 1.06
C ILE A 139 6.44 -6.95 0.17
N ILE A 140 5.45 -6.12 -0.18
CA ILE A 140 5.64 -4.94 -1.04
C ILE A 140 5.76 -3.69 -0.18
N LEU A 141 6.84 -2.95 -0.42
CA LEU A 141 7.22 -1.76 0.33
C LEU A 141 7.15 -0.52 -0.53
N SER A 142 6.98 0.63 0.13
CA SER A 142 6.99 1.94 -0.53
C SER A 142 7.65 3.00 0.33
N ARG A 143 8.30 3.96 -0.32
CA ARG A 143 8.73 5.23 0.29
C ARG A 143 8.07 6.44 -0.38
N SER A 144 7.47 6.28 -1.57
CA SER A 144 6.76 7.35 -2.29
C SER A 144 5.28 7.50 -1.89
N HIS A 145 4.68 6.47 -1.28
CA HIS A 145 3.27 6.49 -0.92
C HIS A 145 2.92 7.61 0.08
N PRO A 146 1.80 8.35 -0.08
CA PRO A 146 1.44 9.46 0.83
C PRO A 146 1.29 9.04 2.30
N LYS A 147 0.73 7.86 2.57
CA LYS A 147 0.57 7.35 3.96
C LYS A 147 1.89 7.11 4.69
N PHE A 148 3.01 7.03 3.98
CA PHE A 148 4.33 6.98 4.62
C PHE A 148 4.58 8.26 5.45
N ILE A 149 4.15 9.42 4.94
CA ILE A 149 4.25 10.69 5.68
C ILE A 149 3.44 10.63 6.96
N ASN A 150 2.18 10.17 6.89
CA ASN A 150 1.31 10.07 8.05
C ASN A 150 1.97 9.26 9.17
N LYS A 151 2.49 8.08 8.81
CA LYS A 151 3.14 7.19 9.77
C LYS A 151 4.46 7.74 10.30
N LEU A 152 5.24 8.47 9.49
CA LEU A 152 6.46 9.15 9.98
C LEU A 152 6.13 10.24 11.00
N PHE A 153 5.08 11.03 10.75
CA PHE A 153 4.61 12.03 11.70
C PHE A 153 4.00 11.40 12.96
N GLU A 154 3.26 10.30 12.84
CA GLU A 154 2.75 9.52 13.98
C GLU A 154 3.89 9.03 14.89
N MET A 155 5.02 8.62 14.32
CA MET A 155 6.21 8.20 15.10
C MET A 155 6.96 9.38 15.74
N GLU A 156 6.95 10.56 15.13
CA GLU A 156 7.75 11.72 15.56
C GLU A 156 6.97 12.70 16.47
N VAL A 157 5.63 12.72 16.36
CA VAL A 157 4.74 13.67 17.05
C VAL A 157 3.83 12.92 18.03
N PRO A 158 4.12 12.95 19.34
CA PRO A 158 3.30 12.30 20.37
C PRO A 158 1.83 12.71 20.33
N GLU A 159 1.56 13.98 20.00
CA GLU A 159 0.21 14.53 19.92
C GLU A 159 -0.65 13.85 18.83
N ILE A 160 -0.03 13.34 17.76
CA ILE A 160 -0.70 12.55 16.72
C ILE A 160 -0.94 11.12 17.21
N GLN A 161 0.03 10.54 17.92
CA GLN A 161 -0.08 9.20 18.50
C GLN A 161 -1.19 9.11 19.56
N ASP A 162 -1.34 10.15 20.39
CA ASP A 162 -2.40 10.26 21.40
C ASP A 162 -3.73 10.80 20.84
N GLU A 163 -3.82 10.94 19.50
CA GLU A 163 -4.97 11.46 18.75
C GLU A 163 -5.45 12.88 19.11
N SER A 164 -4.68 13.64 19.89
CA SER A 164 -4.97 15.04 20.22
C SER A 164 -4.85 15.97 19.00
N VAL A 165 -3.96 15.64 18.06
CA VAL A 165 -3.81 16.27 16.76
C VAL A 165 -4.05 15.21 15.69
N GLU A 166 -4.77 15.56 14.63
CA GLU A 166 -5.02 14.65 13.51
C GLU A 166 -4.55 15.23 12.18
N ILE A 167 -4.02 14.35 11.32
CA ILE A 167 -3.70 14.69 9.94
C ILE A 167 -4.98 14.50 9.11
N LYS A 168 -5.61 15.61 8.71
CA LYS A 168 -6.85 15.63 7.93
C LYS A 168 -6.65 15.27 6.47
N ALA A 169 -5.55 15.74 5.87
CA ALA A 169 -5.25 15.52 4.46
C ALA A 169 -3.75 15.60 4.17
N VAL A 170 -3.31 14.88 3.14
CA VAL A 170 -1.93 14.91 2.65
C VAL A 170 -1.93 14.97 1.12
N ALA A 171 -1.20 15.93 0.57
CA ALA A 171 -0.92 16.03 -0.85
C ALA A 171 0.58 15.96 -1.06
N ARG A 172 1.04 14.92 -1.77
CA ARG A 172 2.46 14.60 -1.91
C ARG A 172 2.89 14.51 -3.37
N GLU A 173 4.01 15.16 -3.66
CA GLU A 173 4.85 14.91 -4.82
C GLU A 173 6.21 14.43 -4.31
N ALA A 174 6.37 13.11 -4.23
CA ALA A 174 7.49 12.44 -3.57
C ALA A 174 8.86 12.93 -4.08
N GLY A 175 9.78 13.19 -3.15
CA GLY A 175 11.13 13.68 -3.43
C GLY A 175 11.20 15.16 -3.77
N SER A 176 10.06 15.86 -3.84
CA SER A 176 10.00 17.27 -4.14
C SER A 176 9.33 18.07 -3.03
N ARG A 177 8.03 17.89 -2.84
CA ARG A 177 7.24 18.67 -1.90
C ARG A 177 5.98 17.95 -1.45
N THR A 178 5.67 18.06 -0.16
CA THR A 178 4.43 17.58 0.45
C THR A 178 3.76 18.71 1.21
N LYS A 179 2.43 18.77 1.11
CA LYS A 179 1.59 19.56 2.00
C LYS A 179 0.79 18.63 2.90
N ILE A 180 0.78 18.91 4.20
CA ILE A 180 -0.05 18.22 5.18
C ILE A 180 -0.98 19.21 5.87
N ALA A 181 -2.26 18.84 5.97
CA ALA A 181 -3.27 19.60 6.70
C ALA A 181 -3.53 18.92 8.04
N VAL A 182 -3.36 19.66 9.13
CA VAL A 182 -3.48 19.17 10.51
C VAL A 182 -4.55 19.95 11.26
N ALA A 183 -5.29 19.26 12.14
CA ALA A 183 -6.29 19.86 13.01
C ALA A 183 -6.05 19.39 14.44
N SER A 184 -6.34 20.24 15.43
CA SER A 184 -6.38 19.82 16.82
C SER A 184 -7.79 19.36 17.19
N LYS A 185 -7.89 18.24 17.91
CA LYS A 185 -9.14 17.80 18.57
C LYS A 185 -9.27 18.36 19.99
N MET A 186 -8.18 18.91 20.55
CA MET A 186 -8.12 19.38 21.93
C MET A 186 -7.91 20.90 21.97
N GLU A 187 -8.72 21.57 22.77
CA GLU A 187 -8.60 23.01 22.98
C GLU A 187 -7.27 23.34 23.67
N GLY A 188 -6.56 24.38 23.21
CA GLY A 188 -5.27 24.78 23.74
C GLY A 188 -4.04 24.05 23.16
N VAL A 189 -4.24 23.07 22.26
CA VAL A 189 -3.16 22.43 21.51
C VAL A 189 -3.05 23.05 20.12
N ASP A 190 -1.88 23.58 19.78
CA ASP A 190 -1.57 24.09 18.44
C ASP A 190 -1.11 22.94 17.53
N PRO A 191 -1.92 22.55 16.52
CA PRO A 191 -1.60 21.39 15.68
C PRO A 191 -0.37 21.64 14.80
N VAL A 192 -0.16 22.87 14.31
CA VAL A 192 1.01 23.19 13.48
C VAL A 192 2.26 23.21 14.34
N GLY A 193 2.21 23.87 15.50
CA GLY A 193 3.29 23.92 16.46
C GLY A 193 3.74 22.53 16.94
N SER A 194 2.79 21.64 17.24
CA SER A 194 3.08 20.25 17.63
C SER A 194 3.80 19.46 16.53
N CYS A 195 3.40 19.61 15.26
CA CYS A 195 4.07 18.90 14.17
C CYS A 195 5.43 19.50 13.76
N VAL A 196 5.61 20.82 13.89
CA VAL A 196 6.88 21.49 13.61
C VAL A 196 7.90 21.19 14.72
N GLY A 197 7.46 21.22 15.98
CA GLY A 197 8.33 21.08 17.15
C GLY A 197 9.23 22.30 17.38
N GLN A 198 10.01 22.27 18.46
CA GLN A 198 10.92 23.38 18.79
C GLN A 198 11.90 23.65 17.64
N ARG A 199 11.88 24.87 17.10
CA ARG A 199 12.72 25.29 15.96
C ARG A 199 12.64 24.35 14.74
N GLY A 200 11.53 23.63 14.55
CA GLY A 200 11.37 22.73 13.42
C GLY A 200 12.02 21.35 13.57
N THR A 201 12.50 20.98 14.77
CA THR A 201 13.23 19.71 14.95
C THR A 201 12.44 18.48 14.49
N ARG A 202 11.14 18.41 14.76
CA ARG A 202 10.29 17.26 14.39
C ARG A 202 10.10 17.17 12.88
N VAL A 203 9.67 18.27 12.24
CA VAL A 203 9.51 18.30 10.78
C VAL A 203 10.84 18.08 10.04
N MET A 204 11.97 18.53 10.60
CA MET A 204 13.30 18.26 10.04
C MET A 204 13.68 16.78 10.13
N SER A 205 13.35 16.09 11.23
CA SER A 205 13.55 14.64 11.38
C SER A 205 12.84 13.87 10.27
N VAL A 206 11.55 14.19 10.03
CA VAL A 206 10.76 13.59 8.94
C VAL A 206 11.32 13.97 7.56
N THR A 207 11.72 15.23 7.36
CA THR A 207 12.30 15.71 6.09
C THR A 207 13.61 14.98 5.75
N ASN A 208 14.46 14.74 6.75
CA ASN A 208 15.71 14.01 6.59
C ASN A 208 15.48 12.54 6.22
N GLU A 209 14.44 11.91 6.79
CA GLU A 209 14.05 10.55 6.42
C GLU A 209 13.54 10.46 4.98
N LEU A 210 13.09 11.56 4.36
CA LEU A 210 12.52 11.59 3.00
C LEU A 210 13.47 12.14 1.94
N GLY A 211 14.77 12.19 2.21
CA GLY A 211 15.76 12.67 1.25
C GLY A 211 15.63 14.16 0.95
N MET A 212 15.31 14.99 1.97
CA MET A 212 15.16 16.45 1.87
C MET A 212 13.93 16.92 1.08
N GLU A 213 12.89 16.10 1.01
CA GLU A 213 11.56 16.49 0.50
C GLU A 213 11.00 17.67 1.33
N LYS A 214 10.57 18.77 0.68
CA LYS A 214 10.04 19.93 1.40
C LYS A 214 8.65 19.65 1.97
N ILE A 215 8.45 19.85 3.27
CA ILE A 215 7.15 19.63 3.92
C ILE A 215 6.56 20.97 4.37
N ASP A 216 5.38 21.30 3.86
CA ASP A 216 4.56 22.40 4.38
C ASP A 216 3.47 21.82 5.30
N ILE A 217 3.42 22.33 6.53
CA ILE A 217 2.40 21.97 7.52
C ILE A 217 1.43 23.14 7.60
N ILE A 218 0.15 22.87 7.37
CA ILE A 218 -0.90 23.89 7.40
C ILE A 218 -2.01 23.50 8.36
N GLU A 219 -2.62 24.49 8.99
CA GLU A 219 -3.81 24.30 9.78
C GLU A 219 -5.01 24.02 8.86
N TRP A 220 -5.74 22.95 9.17
CA TRP A 220 -6.97 22.61 8.49
C TRP A 220 -8.13 23.47 9.01
N SER A 221 -9.07 23.82 8.13
CA SER A 221 -10.28 24.55 8.52
C SER A 221 -11.50 24.00 7.78
N ASP A 222 -12.64 23.97 8.48
CA ASP A 222 -13.95 23.71 7.88
C ASP A 222 -14.38 24.81 6.90
N ASP A 223 -13.87 26.03 7.09
CA ASP A 223 -14.12 27.16 6.21
C ASP A 223 -13.26 27.03 4.95
N PRO A 224 -13.87 26.81 3.76
CA PRO A 224 -13.13 26.56 2.53
C PRO A 224 -12.26 27.76 2.12
N GLU A 225 -12.68 29.00 2.42
CA GLU A 225 -11.88 30.18 2.09
C GLU A 225 -10.59 30.20 2.89
N LYS A 226 -10.69 29.97 4.21
CA LYS A 226 -9.53 29.90 5.11
C LYS A 226 -8.62 28.74 4.76
N PHE A 227 -9.20 27.56 4.50
CA PHE A 227 -8.41 26.37 4.19
C PHE A 227 -7.67 26.49 2.85
N ILE A 228 -8.33 27.02 1.82
CA ILE A 228 -7.70 27.28 0.52
C ILE A 228 -6.60 28.34 0.65
N ALA A 229 -6.85 29.43 1.37
CA ALA A 229 -5.84 30.46 1.63
C ALA A 229 -4.61 29.88 2.35
N ALA A 230 -4.82 29.07 3.40
CA ALA A 230 -3.75 28.40 4.12
C ALA A 230 -2.98 27.40 3.24
N SER A 231 -3.66 26.68 2.35
CA SER A 231 -3.05 25.68 1.47
C SER A 231 -2.07 26.25 0.44
N LEU A 232 -2.20 27.53 0.10
CA LEU A 232 -1.29 28.24 -0.79
C LEU A 232 -0.03 28.78 -0.08
N SER A 233 0.09 28.59 1.24
CA SER A 233 1.30 28.87 2.02
C SER A 233 2.55 28.29 1.33
N PRO A 234 3.65 29.05 1.21
CA PRO A 234 3.96 30.30 1.92
C PRO A 234 3.38 31.60 1.30
N ALA A 235 2.68 31.53 0.17
CA ALA A 235 2.15 32.74 -0.46
C ALA A 235 0.99 33.33 0.35
N LYS A 236 1.00 34.66 0.51
CA LYS A 236 -0.06 35.37 1.25
C LYS A 236 -1.25 35.64 0.32
N VAL A 237 -2.34 34.91 0.53
CA VAL A 237 -3.61 35.13 -0.18
C VAL A 237 -4.39 36.26 0.48
N LYS A 238 -4.96 37.14 -0.35
CA LYS A 238 -5.76 38.29 0.14
C LYS A 238 -7.24 37.97 0.16
N ILE A 239 -7.74 37.39 -0.92
CA ILE A 239 -9.16 37.08 -1.11
C ILE A 239 -9.25 35.70 -1.74
N VAL A 240 -10.18 34.88 -1.27
CA VAL A 240 -10.59 33.64 -1.91
C VAL A 240 -12.05 33.79 -2.30
N GLU A 241 -12.34 33.78 -3.59
CA GLU A 241 -13.70 33.77 -4.11
C GLU A 241 -14.14 32.33 -4.34
N ILE A 242 -15.13 31.88 -3.57
CA ILE A 242 -15.74 30.56 -3.75
C ILE A 242 -16.71 30.60 -4.93
N LEU A 243 -16.53 29.67 -5.86
CA LEU A 243 -17.34 29.51 -7.06
C LEU A 243 -18.13 28.18 -7.01
N PRO A 244 -19.19 28.03 -7.83
CA PRO A 244 -19.92 26.78 -7.93
C PRO A 244 -19.02 25.59 -8.33
N ARG A 245 -19.44 24.36 -7.97
CA ARG A 245 -18.77 23.09 -8.34
C ARG A 245 -17.36 22.90 -7.74
N ARG A 246 -17.13 23.37 -6.52
CA ARG A 246 -15.82 23.28 -5.83
C ARG A 246 -14.69 23.94 -6.61
N GLU A 247 -15.00 25.10 -7.20
CA GLU A 247 -14.00 25.96 -7.82
C GLU A 247 -13.74 27.15 -6.90
N ALA A 248 -12.50 27.64 -6.85
CA ALA A 248 -12.13 28.81 -6.08
C ALA A 248 -11.13 29.66 -6.87
N LYS A 249 -11.30 30.97 -6.79
CA LYS A 249 -10.33 31.94 -7.32
C LYS A 249 -9.60 32.58 -6.14
N ALA A 250 -8.28 32.37 -6.06
CA ALA A 250 -7.44 32.95 -5.04
C ALA A 250 -6.71 34.18 -5.59
N LEU A 251 -7.04 35.35 -5.07
CA LEU A 251 -6.39 36.61 -5.43
C LEU A 251 -5.20 36.86 -4.51
N VAL A 252 -4.03 36.97 -5.11
CA VAL A 252 -2.75 37.23 -4.42
C VAL A 252 -2.15 38.56 -4.90
N PRO A 253 -1.33 39.22 -4.06
CA PRO A 253 -0.50 40.33 -4.50
C PRO A 253 0.42 39.92 -5.67
N GLU A 254 0.76 40.88 -6.54
CA GLU A 254 1.54 40.61 -7.75
C GLU A 254 2.94 40.04 -7.46
N ASP A 255 3.56 40.46 -6.35
CA ASP A 255 4.83 39.93 -5.85
C ASP A 255 4.71 38.49 -5.32
N GLN A 256 3.51 38.07 -4.90
CA GLN A 256 3.23 36.73 -4.38
C GLN A 256 2.74 35.76 -5.46
N LEU A 257 2.39 36.26 -6.65
CA LEU A 257 1.79 35.46 -7.72
C LEU A 257 2.67 34.26 -8.13
N SER A 258 3.94 34.51 -8.40
CA SER A 258 4.90 33.46 -8.76
C SER A 258 5.06 32.42 -7.64
N LEU A 259 5.06 32.87 -6.38
CA LEU A 259 5.18 31.99 -5.21
C LEU A 259 3.93 31.12 -5.02
N ALA A 260 2.74 31.71 -5.22
CA ALA A 260 1.46 31.04 -5.09
C ALA A 260 1.26 29.95 -6.15
N ILE A 261 1.69 30.20 -7.39
CA ILE A 261 1.70 29.23 -8.48
C ILE A 261 2.76 28.14 -8.19
N GLY A 262 3.98 28.57 -7.86
CA GLY A 262 5.13 27.71 -7.66
C GLY A 262 5.76 27.21 -8.97
N LYS A 263 6.94 26.60 -8.88
CA LYS A 263 7.68 26.08 -10.05
C LYS A 263 6.82 25.05 -10.80
N GLY A 264 6.47 25.35 -12.05
CA GLY A 264 5.62 24.48 -12.88
C GLY A 264 4.19 24.28 -12.32
N GLY A 265 3.68 25.23 -11.53
CA GLY A 265 2.36 25.11 -10.89
C GLY A 265 2.32 24.12 -9.73
N GLN A 266 3.46 23.69 -9.19
CA GLN A 266 3.51 22.68 -8.12
C GLN A 266 2.73 23.11 -6.87
N ASN A 267 2.85 24.39 -6.45
CA ASN A 267 2.24 24.82 -5.20
C ASN A 267 0.71 24.82 -5.28
N VAL A 268 0.15 25.41 -6.35
CA VAL A 268 -1.30 25.40 -6.60
C VAL A 268 -1.84 23.99 -6.85
N ARG A 269 -1.06 23.10 -7.49
CA ARG A 269 -1.44 21.70 -7.71
C ARG A 269 -1.51 20.90 -6.41
N LEU A 270 -0.54 21.06 -5.53
CA LEU A 270 -0.57 20.44 -4.20
C LEU A 270 -1.71 21.00 -3.35
N ALA A 271 -1.95 22.32 -3.39
CA ALA A 271 -3.08 22.96 -2.72
C ALA A 271 -4.44 22.41 -3.21
N ALA A 272 -4.61 22.26 -4.53
CA ALA A 272 -5.82 21.69 -5.13
C ALA A 272 -6.02 20.22 -4.71
N LYS A 273 -4.96 19.41 -4.74
CA LYS A 273 -5.00 18.02 -4.25
C LYS A 273 -5.34 17.92 -2.77
N LEU A 274 -4.79 18.81 -1.95
CA LEU A 274 -4.97 18.81 -0.50
C LEU A 274 -6.39 19.21 -0.08
N THR A 275 -6.92 20.25 -0.72
CA THR A 275 -8.25 20.79 -0.41
C THR A 275 -9.37 20.04 -1.13
N GLY A 276 -9.07 19.40 -2.26
CA GLY A 276 -10.09 18.82 -3.14
C GLY A 276 -10.87 19.87 -3.94
N TRP A 277 -10.35 21.10 -4.03
CA TRP A 277 -10.91 22.20 -4.82
C TRP A 277 -10.10 22.45 -6.09
N LYS A 278 -10.77 22.89 -7.15
CA LYS A 278 -10.09 23.49 -8.30
C LYS A 278 -9.72 24.92 -7.94
N ILE A 279 -8.43 25.23 -7.94
CA ILE A 279 -7.91 26.54 -7.50
C ILE A 279 -7.35 27.27 -8.72
N ASP A 280 -7.81 28.51 -8.92
CA ASP A 280 -7.30 29.46 -9.90
C ASP A 280 -6.63 30.64 -9.18
N VAL A 281 -5.31 30.71 -9.25
CA VAL A 281 -4.52 31.77 -8.62
C VAL A 281 -4.32 32.93 -9.59
N ARG A 282 -4.75 34.14 -9.18
CA ARG A 282 -4.64 35.36 -10.00
C ARG A 282 -4.08 36.54 -9.23
N SER A 283 -3.57 37.53 -9.97
CA SER A 283 -3.14 38.79 -9.38
C SER A 283 -4.36 39.61 -8.95
N GLN A 284 -4.29 40.22 -7.77
CA GLN A 284 -5.29 41.19 -7.33
C GLN A 284 -5.38 42.41 -8.28
N SER A 285 -4.26 42.83 -8.88
CA SER A 285 -4.22 43.94 -9.85
C SER A 285 -4.90 43.60 -11.17
N ARG A 286 -4.99 42.30 -11.50
CA ARG A 286 -5.48 41.78 -12.78
C ARG A 286 -6.29 40.50 -12.55
N PRO A 287 -7.49 40.61 -11.94
CA PRO A 287 -8.29 39.46 -11.52
C PRO A 287 -8.95 38.71 -12.69
N GLU A 288 -9.00 39.30 -13.88
CA GLU A 288 -9.54 38.66 -15.08
C GLU A 288 -8.50 37.84 -15.85
N ASP A 289 -7.21 38.19 -15.71
CA ASP A 289 -6.11 37.57 -16.44
C ASP A 289 -5.76 36.19 -15.84
N ALA A 290 -6.07 35.14 -16.60
CA ALA A 290 -5.61 33.80 -16.28
C ALA A 290 -4.09 33.68 -16.52
N GLN A 291 -3.39 33.08 -15.57
CA GLN A 291 -1.94 32.86 -15.66
C GLN A 291 -1.64 31.41 -16.04
N GLU A 292 -0.60 31.21 -16.85
CA GLU A 292 -0.15 29.88 -17.21
C GLU A 292 0.31 29.11 -15.97
N GLY A 293 -0.25 27.90 -15.76
CA GLY A 293 0.01 27.09 -14.56
C GLY A 293 -0.69 27.57 -13.29
N GLY A 294 -1.43 28.68 -13.32
CA GLY A 294 -2.19 29.20 -12.17
C GLY A 294 -3.50 28.46 -11.86
N ILE A 295 -3.96 27.62 -12.79
CA ILE A 295 -5.17 26.80 -12.63
C ILE A 295 -4.77 25.36 -12.37
N ALA A 296 -5.15 24.82 -11.21
CA ALA A 296 -5.00 23.41 -10.90
C ALA A 296 -6.37 22.74 -10.74
N LYS A 297 -6.56 21.60 -11.42
CA LYS A 297 -7.73 20.74 -11.27
C LYS A 297 -7.40 19.56 -10.38
N VAL A 298 -8.40 19.04 -9.67
CA VAL A 298 -8.28 17.75 -8.98
C VAL A 298 -8.36 16.66 -10.04
N GLU A 299 -7.23 16.01 -10.33
CA GLU A 299 -7.26 14.71 -11.01
C GLU A 299 -7.89 13.72 -10.03
N LYS A 300 -9.15 13.34 -10.26
CA LYS A 300 -9.70 12.15 -9.62
C LYS A 300 -8.88 10.97 -10.12
N LYS A 301 -7.91 10.51 -9.32
CA LYS A 301 -7.44 9.14 -9.45
C LYS A 301 -8.66 8.27 -9.14
N GLU A 302 -9.11 7.49 -10.12
CA GLU A 302 -9.98 6.34 -9.89
C GLU A 302 -9.22 5.35 -9.00
N THR A 303 -9.20 5.62 -7.70
CA THR A 303 -8.81 4.66 -6.65
C THR A 303 -10.02 4.36 -5.78
N GLU A 304 -11.17 4.15 -6.44
CA GLU A 304 -12.39 3.55 -5.90
C GLU A 304 -12.91 2.56 -6.94
N ALA A 305 -12.16 1.48 -7.15
CA ALA A 305 -12.66 0.28 -7.79
C ALA A 305 -11.92 -0.91 -7.19
N LEU A 306 -12.08 -1.13 -5.88
CA LEU A 306 -11.90 -2.40 -5.18
C LEU A 306 -12.51 -2.27 -3.76
N THR A 307 -13.74 -1.78 -3.67
CA THR A 307 -14.59 -1.97 -2.49
C THR A 307 -15.98 -2.40 -2.95
N GLU A 308 -16.33 -3.63 -2.58
CA GLU A 308 -17.67 -4.19 -2.48
C GLU A 308 -18.52 -4.29 -3.76
N THR A 309 -18.24 -5.32 -4.57
CA THR A 309 -19.31 -6.10 -5.20
C THR A 309 -19.10 -7.60 -4.96
N ASP A 310 -19.97 -8.16 -4.12
CA ASP A 310 -20.43 -9.55 -4.09
C ASP A 310 -19.41 -10.70 -4.00
N VAL A 311 -18.99 -11.01 -2.78
CA VAL A 311 -18.75 -12.42 -2.38
C VAL A 311 -19.57 -12.72 -1.14
N LYS A 312 -20.88 -12.95 -1.31
CA LYS A 312 -21.63 -13.75 -0.35
C LYS A 312 -21.16 -15.20 -0.51
N PRO A 313 -20.63 -15.86 0.53
CA PRO A 313 -20.46 -17.31 0.48
C PRO A 313 -21.86 -17.93 0.47
N LYS A 314 -22.25 -18.52 -0.66
CA LYS A 314 -23.41 -19.42 -0.69
C LYS A 314 -23.03 -20.65 0.15
N ALA A 315 -23.56 -20.70 1.36
CA ALA A 315 -23.56 -21.91 2.18
C ALA A 315 -24.21 -23.07 1.40
N PRO A 316 -23.64 -24.29 1.44
CA PRO A 316 -24.30 -25.46 0.87
C PRO A 316 -25.55 -25.75 1.70
N LYS A 317 -26.71 -25.72 1.04
CA LYS A 317 -27.99 -26.12 1.64
C LYS A 317 -27.95 -27.62 1.91
N ILE A 318 -27.87 -27.99 3.18
CA ILE A 318 -28.31 -29.29 3.67
C ILE A 318 -29.84 -29.27 3.71
N LYS A 319 -30.51 -30.10 2.90
CA LYS A 319 -31.87 -30.62 3.13
C LYS A 319 -31.88 -32.04 2.55
N LYS A 320 -31.94 -33.07 3.40
CA LYS A 320 -33.18 -33.77 3.84
C LYS A 320 -33.94 -34.37 2.69
#